data_AF-A0A1A9J829-F1
#
_entry.id   AF-A0A1A9J829-F1
#
_cell.length_a   1.000
_cell.length_b   1.000
_cell.length_c   1.000
_cell.angle_alpha   90.00
_cell.angle_beta   90.00
_cell.angle_gamma   90.00
#
_symmetry.space_group_name_H-M   'P 1'
#
loop_
_entity.id
_entity.type
_entity.pdbx_description
1 polymer ?
#
loop_
_entity_poly.entity_id
_entity_poly.type
_entity_poly.pdbx_seq_one_letter_code
_entity_poly.pdbx_strand_id
1 'polypeptide(L)'
;MADDAYQPTGTNEEQEDAAPLDLEDAVGERTYDDLLDEGYSPPEKPLGVDKYGTTAAEQHEGESLDQRLAQERPDADEPAGDGVGDLPGGTGEPVDPQAGGARAGRLVAPDEGAHADTTKEEVAADAGVDGGAAGAEEAAVHIVEDDGALPDEDTGP
;
A
#
# COMPACT_ATOMS: atom_id res chain seq x y z
N MET A 1 -26.00 -23.11 -36.50
CA MET A 1 -25.66 -23.34 -35.09
C MET A 1 -24.15 -23.19 -35.03
N ALA A 2 -23.68 -22.00 -34.64
CA ALA A 2 -22.28 -21.62 -34.63
C ALA A 2 -21.75 -21.81 -33.22
N ASP A 3 -20.75 -22.69 -33.06
CA ASP A 3 -20.00 -22.89 -31.83
C ASP A 3 -18.53 -23.18 -32.18
N ASP A 4 -17.93 -22.27 -32.95
CA ASP A 4 -16.49 -22.13 -33.02
C ASP A 4 -16.13 -20.79 -32.36
N ALA A 5 -16.31 -20.75 -31.03
CA ALA A 5 -15.71 -19.70 -30.22
C ALA A 5 -14.23 -20.05 -30.04
N TYR A 6 -13.35 -19.31 -30.72
CA TYR A 6 -11.94 -19.28 -30.40
C TYR A 6 -11.78 -18.80 -28.95
N GLN A 7 -11.58 -19.75 -28.03
CA GLN A 7 -11.12 -19.47 -26.68
C GLN A 7 -9.60 -19.42 -26.78
N PRO A 8 -8.95 -18.25 -26.66
CA PRO A 8 -7.53 -18.26 -26.38
C PRO A 8 -7.39 -18.98 -25.05
N THR A 9 -6.90 -20.21 -25.07
CA THR A 9 -6.12 -20.71 -23.95
C THR A 9 -4.94 -19.77 -23.90
N GLY A 10 -5.06 -18.69 -23.13
CA GLY A 10 -3.94 -17.94 -22.62
C GLY A 10 -3.15 -18.93 -21.79
N THR A 11 -2.39 -19.77 -22.48
CA THR A 11 -1.35 -20.54 -21.85
C THR A 11 -0.50 -19.48 -21.18
N ASN A 12 -0.25 -19.69 -19.90
CA ASN A 12 0.60 -18.87 -19.06
C ASN A 12 2.08 -18.99 -19.53
N GLU A 13 2.31 -19.11 -20.84
CA GLU A 13 3.56 -19.50 -21.49
C GLU A 13 4.41 -18.30 -21.94
N GLU A 14 3.97 -17.06 -21.71
CA GLU A 14 4.76 -15.86 -22.06
C GLU A 14 4.75 -14.80 -20.95
N GLN A 15 4.90 -15.23 -19.70
CA GLN A 15 5.58 -14.41 -18.70
C GLN A 15 6.93 -15.06 -18.41
N GLU A 16 7.88 -14.96 -19.35
CA GLU A 16 9.29 -15.29 -19.07
C GLU A 16 9.80 -14.46 -17.88
N ASP A 17 9.23 -13.27 -17.66
CA ASP A 17 9.48 -12.38 -16.51
C ASP A 17 8.73 -12.73 -15.21
N ALA A 18 7.82 -13.70 -15.21
CA ALA A 18 7.15 -14.17 -13.98
C ALA A 18 7.62 -15.55 -13.52
N ALA A 19 8.64 -16.11 -14.19
CA ALA A 19 9.43 -17.16 -13.58
C ALA A 19 10.06 -16.60 -12.30
N PRO A 20 10.06 -17.35 -11.18
CA PRO A 20 10.88 -17.00 -10.04
C PRO A 20 12.31 -16.71 -10.51
N LEU A 21 12.86 -15.56 -10.10
CA LEU A 21 14.23 -15.18 -10.46
C LEU A 21 15.18 -16.32 -10.12
N ASP A 22 16.12 -16.60 -11.03
CA ASP A 22 17.23 -17.46 -10.68
C ASP A 22 18.09 -16.74 -9.64
N LEU A 23 18.16 -17.34 -8.45
CA LEU A 23 18.91 -16.78 -7.33
C LEU A 23 20.42 -16.76 -7.64
N GLU A 24 20.91 -17.58 -8.57
CA GLU A 24 22.30 -17.53 -9.03
C GLU A 24 22.62 -16.27 -9.85
N ASP A 25 21.62 -15.71 -10.55
CA ASP A 25 21.76 -14.56 -11.44
C ASP A 25 21.19 -13.24 -10.87
N ALA A 26 20.49 -13.30 -9.73
CA ALA A 26 19.86 -12.15 -9.10
C ALA A 26 20.87 -11.27 -8.32
N VAL A 27 20.88 -9.97 -8.63
CA VAL A 27 21.79 -9.01 -8.00
C VAL A 27 21.44 -8.80 -6.53
N GLY A 28 22.41 -9.05 -5.65
CA GLY A 28 22.25 -8.86 -4.20
C GLY A 28 21.61 -10.05 -3.50
N GLU A 29 21.24 -11.09 -4.24
CA GLU A 29 20.82 -12.36 -3.65
C GLU A 29 22.04 -13.21 -3.27
N ARG A 30 21.80 -14.14 -2.35
CA ARG A 30 22.83 -15.05 -1.85
C ARG A 30 23.08 -16.15 -2.87
N THR A 31 24.34 -16.52 -3.07
CA THR A 31 24.68 -17.63 -3.97
C THR A 31 24.19 -18.96 -3.40
N TYR A 32 24.05 -19.96 -4.27
CA TYR A 32 23.66 -21.31 -3.85
C TYR A 32 24.64 -21.91 -2.82
N ASP A 33 25.94 -21.64 -2.98
CA ASP A 33 26.97 -22.06 -2.01
C ASP A 33 26.81 -21.35 -0.66
N ASP A 34 26.48 -20.04 -0.65
CA ASP A 34 26.26 -19.27 0.59
C ASP A 34 25.03 -19.75 1.40
N LEU A 35 24.05 -20.35 0.72
CA LEU A 35 22.87 -20.96 1.35
C LEU A 35 23.20 -22.34 1.93
N LEU A 36 24.08 -23.11 1.26
CA LEU A 36 24.51 -24.42 1.74
C LEU A 36 25.46 -24.34 2.94
N ASP A 37 26.26 -23.27 3.03
CA ASP A 37 27.18 -23.04 4.14
C ASP A 37 26.48 -22.47 5.40
N GLU A 38 25.28 -21.89 5.26
CA GLU A 38 24.51 -21.34 6.39
C GLU A 38 23.82 -22.47 7.17
N GLY A 39 24.48 -22.92 8.25
CA GLY A 39 23.87 -23.83 9.20
C GLY A 39 22.82 -23.13 10.06
N TYR A 40 21.57 -23.59 10.03
CA TYR A 40 20.60 -23.22 11.07
C TYR A 40 21.06 -23.82 12.40
N SER A 41 21.39 -22.97 13.37
CA SER A 41 21.67 -23.38 14.75
C SER A 41 20.40 -23.19 15.58
N PRO A 42 19.66 -24.27 15.91
CA PRO A 42 18.51 -24.17 16.78
C PRO A 42 18.92 -23.62 18.16
N PRO A 43 18.01 -22.97 18.89
CA PRO A 43 18.29 -22.55 20.25
C PRO A 43 18.81 -23.73 21.09
N GLU A 44 19.92 -23.54 21.81
CA GLU A 44 20.50 -24.58 22.70
C GLU A 44 19.60 -24.88 23.91
N LYS A 45 18.45 -24.21 24.03
CA LYS A 45 17.51 -24.34 25.13
C LYS A 45 16.08 -24.37 24.60
N PRO A 46 15.21 -25.21 25.19
CA PRO A 46 13.80 -25.24 24.81
C PRO A 46 13.12 -23.89 25.07
N LEU A 47 12.36 -23.42 24.10
CA LEU A 47 11.60 -22.17 24.20
C LEU A 47 10.22 -22.45 24.77
N GLY A 48 9.79 -21.63 25.74
CA GLY A 48 8.41 -21.64 26.21
C GLY A 48 8.02 -22.82 27.11
N VAL A 49 8.94 -23.73 27.43
CA VAL A 49 8.66 -24.87 28.35
C VAL A 49 8.33 -24.43 29.77
N ASP A 50 8.87 -23.28 30.20
CA ASP A 50 8.60 -22.71 31.52
C ASP A 50 7.47 -21.65 31.48
N LYS A 51 6.73 -21.54 30.37
CA LYS A 51 5.58 -20.63 30.28
C LYS A 51 4.34 -21.25 30.92
N TYR A 52 3.50 -20.37 31.47
CA TYR A 52 2.18 -20.74 31.96
C TYR A 52 1.31 -21.26 30.81
N GLY A 53 0.51 -22.31 31.07
CA GLY A 53 -0.39 -22.91 30.07
C GLY A 53 0.21 -24.11 29.33
N THR A 54 1.38 -24.59 29.76
CA THR A 54 2.01 -25.81 29.21
C THR A 54 1.42 -27.09 29.81
N THR A 55 0.75 -26.99 30.96
CA THR A 55 0.07 -28.12 31.62
C THR A 55 -1.46 -28.06 31.44
N ALA A 56 -2.12 -29.22 31.52
CA ALA A 56 -3.57 -29.32 31.41
C ALA A 56 -4.33 -28.56 32.53
N ALA A 57 -3.74 -28.47 33.72
CA ALA A 57 -4.33 -27.74 34.83
C ALA A 57 -4.31 -26.22 34.58
N GLU A 58 -3.17 -25.69 34.14
CA GLU A 58 -3.01 -24.27 33.81
C GLU A 58 -3.92 -23.83 32.66
N GLN A 59 -4.12 -24.69 31.65
CA GLN A 59 -5.06 -24.40 30.56
C GLN A 59 -6.51 -24.35 31.05
N HIS A 60 -6.87 -25.15 32.06
CA HIS A 60 -8.21 -25.14 32.63
C HIS A 60 -8.43 -23.93 33.55
N GLU A 61 -7.43 -23.56 34.35
CA GLU A 61 -7.49 -22.39 35.24
C GLU A 61 -7.42 -21.08 34.48
N GLY A 62 -6.62 -21.03 33.41
CA GLY A 62 -6.37 -19.83 32.63
C GLY A 62 -5.43 -18.86 33.33
N GLU A 63 -4.78 -18.01 32.55
CA GLU A 63 -3.83 -17.03 33.06
C GLU A 63 -4.56 -15.84 33.72
N SER A 64 -4.08 -15.41 34.89
CA SER A 64 -4.57 -14.21 35.57
C SER A 64 -4.13 -12.93 34.86
N LEU A 65 -4.83 -11.82 35.12
CA LEU A 65 -4.46 -10.51 34.57
C LEU A 65 -3.05 -10.08 34.99
N ASP A 66 -2.69 -10.28 36.25
CA ASP A 66 -1.37 -9.90 36.78
C ASP A 66 -0.23 -10.66 36.09
N GLN A 67 -0.43 -11.95 35.81
CA GLN A 67 0.54 -12.75 35.06
C GLN A 67 0.69 -12.23 33.63
N ARG A 68 -0.41 -11.89 32.96
CA ARG A 68 -0.38 -11.33 31.59
C ARG A 68 0.36 -9.99 31.55
N LEU A 69 0.13 -9.13 32.54
CA LEU A 69 0.82 -7.85 32.67
C LEU A 69 2.32 -8.05 32.95
N ALA A 70 2.71 -9.07 33.72
CA ALA A 70 4.12 -9.38 33.96
C ALA A 70 4.86 -9.88 32.71
N GLN A 71 4.15 -10.36 31.69
CA GLN A 71 4.72 -10.75 30.40
C GLN A 71 4.85 -9.58 29.40
N GLU A 72 4.16 -8.47 29.66
CA GLU A 72 4.19 -7.29 28.79
C GLU A 72 5.60 -6.70 28.74
N ARG A 73 6.02 -6.28 27.54
CA ARG A 73 7.23 -5.48 27.36
C ARG A 73 6.79 -4.09 26.88
N PRO A 74 7.45 -3.00 27.32
CA PRO A 74 7.21 -1.69 26.74
C PRO A 74 7.35 -1.73 25.23
N ASP A 75 6.53 -0.96 24.54
CA ASP A 75 6.70 -0.72 23.12
C ASP A 75 8.08 -0.10 22.86
N ALA A 76 8.67 -0.44 21.72
CA ALA A 76 9.89 0.23 21.29
C ALA A 76 9.54 1.67 20.91
N ASP A 77 10.43 2.62 21.26
CA ASP A 77 10.29 3.98 20.78
C ASP A 77 10.29 3.99 19.25
N GLU A 78 9.45 4.83 18.64
CA GLU A 78 9.51 5.07 17.21
C GLU A 78 10.91 5.61 16.85
N PRO A 79 11.46 5.22 15.69
CA PRO A 79 12.70 5.82 15.22
C PRO A 79 12.55 7.34 15.18
N ALA A 80 13.63 8.07 15.51
CA ALA A 80 13.63 9.51 15.38
C ALA A 80 13.24 9.87 13.94
N GLY A 81 12.16 10.66 13.80
CA GLY A 81 11.73 11.20 12.52
C GLY A 81 12.80 12.10 11.90
N ASP A 82 12.53 12.62 10.71
CA ASP A 82 13.40 13.60 10.07
C ASP A 82 13.36 14.99 10.75
N GLY A 83 12.52 15.14 11.78
CA GLY A 83 12.36 16.38 12.55
C GLY A 83 11.49 17.42 11.84
N VAL A 84 10.91 17.08 10.70
CA VAL A 84 10.04 17.96 9.92
C VAL A 84 8.62 17.81 10.46
N GLY A 85 7.85 18.91 10.53
CA GLY A 85 6.49 18.88 11.07
C GLY A 85 6.31 18.65 12.58
N ASP A 86 7.36 18.28 13.31
CA ASP A 86 7.32 17.91 14.74
C ASP A 86 7.13 19.10 15.72
N LEU A 87 7.13 20.34 15.25
CA LEU A 87 7.00 21.52 16.10
C LEU A 87 5.55 21.65 16.65
N PRO A 88 5.33 21.62 17.99
CA PRO A 88 3.99 21.79 18.54
C PRO A 88 3.39 23.15 18.18
N GLY A 89 2.23 23.14 17.52
CA GLY A 89 1.59 24.35 17.01
C GLY A 89 2.23 24.95 15.74
N GLY A 90 3.18 24.24 15.13
CA GLY A 90 3.73 24.56 13.81
C GLY A 90 2.77 24.19 12.67
N THR A 91 3.25 24.32 11.44
CA THR A 91 2.47 24.03 10.22
C THR A 91 2.26 22.53 9.95
N GLY A 92 2.88 21.65 10.76
CA GLY A 92 2.91 20.21 10.50
C GLY A 92 3.84 19.86 9.34
N GLU A 93 3.75 18.60 8.91
CA GLU A 93 4.51 18.08 7.78
C GLU A 93 4.20 18.86 6.49
N PRO A 94 5.19 19.15 5.63
CA PRO A 94 4.98 19.69 4.30
C PRO A 94 4.07 18.75 3.51
N VAL A 95 2.92 19.25 3.11
CA VAL A 95 2.00 18.54 2.22
C VAL A 95 2.35 18.88 0.78
N ASP A 96 2.35 17.88 -0.10
CA ASP A 96 2.49 18.12 -1.54
C ASP A 96 1.38 19.08 -2.00
N PRO A 97 1.71 20.19 -2.71
CA PRO A 97 0.70 21.09 -3.26
C PRO A 97 -0.35 20.38 -4.13
N GLN A 98 0.03 19.28 -4.77
CA GLN A 98 -0.84 18.46 -5.60
C GLN A 98 -1.69 17.48 -4.80
N ALA A 99 -1.61 17.42 -3.47
CA ALA A 99 -2.48 16.59 -2.62
C ALA A 99 -3.90 17.17 -2.45
N GLY A 100 -4.09 18.45 -2.81
CA GLY A 100 -5.37 19.14 -2.79
C GLY A 100 -5.96 19.40 -1.39
N GLY A 101 -6.74 20.47 -1.27
CA GLY A 101 -7.39 20.84 0.00
C GLY A 101 -8.83 20.33 0.15
N ALA A 102 -9.49 20.03 -0.97
CA ALA A 102 -10.88 19.61 -1.01
C ALA A 102 -11.08 18.47 -2.00
N ARG A 103 -11.94 17.51 -1.66
CA ARG A 103 -12.39 16.46 -2.58
C ARG A 103 -13.12 17.08 -3.78
N ALA A 104 -12.92 16.51 -4.96
CA ALA A 104 -13.72 16.80 -6.15
C ALA A 104 -15.11 16.12 -6.06
N GLY A 105 -16.16 16.79 -6.52
CA GLY A 105 -17.48 16.17 -6.66
C GLY A 105 -17.61 15.35 -7.93
N ARG A 106 -18.86 15.01 -8.28
CA ARG A 106 -19.17 14.29 -9.52
C ARG A 106 -18.85 15.17 -10.73
N LEU A 107 -17.95 14.70 -11.59
CA LEU A 107 -17.58 15.40 -12.82
C LEU A 107 -18.56 15.07 -13.96
N VAL A 108 -19.11 16.10 -14.61
CA VAL A 108 -20.05 15.96 -15.72
C VAL A 108 -19.48 16.65 -16.95
N ALA A 109 -19.27 15.89 -18.02
CA ALA A 109 -18.83 16.41 -19.31
C ALA A 109 -19.91 17.27 -19.98
N PRO A 110 -19.56 18.20 -20.89
CA PRO A 110 -20.52 19.10 -21.54
C PRO A 110 -21.65 18.41 -22.32
N ASP A 111 -21.42 17.19 -22.79
CA ASP A 111 -22.37 16.35 -23.52
C ASP A 111 -23.21 15.45 -22.59
N GLU A 112 -23.02 15.58 -21.27
CA GLU A 112 -23.68 14.82 -20.20
C GLU A 112 -23.52 13.29 -20.33
N GLY A 113 -22.56 12.83 -21.15
CA GLY A 113 -22.37 11.42 -21.49
C GLY A 113 -23.50 10.79 -22.30
N ALA A 114 -24.43 11.61 -22.83
CA ALA A 114 -25.61 11.16 -23.58
C ALA A 114 -25.72 11.79 -24.97
N HIS A 115 -25.01 12.88 -25.22
CA HIS A 115 -25.03 13.61 -26.48
C HIS A 115 -23.77 13.32 -27.32
N ALA A 116 -23.72 13.89 -28.53
CA ALA A 116 -22.52 13.79 -29.34
C ALA A 116 -21.44 14.70 -28.74
N ASP A 117 -20.26 14.16 -28.49
CA ASP A 117 -19.12 14.94 -28.05
C ASP A 117 -18.65 15.88 -29.17
N THR A 118 -18.61 17.17 -28.84
CA THR A 118 -18.15 18.24 -29.74
C THR A 118 -16.92 18.96 -29.21
N THR A 119 -16.44 18.59 -28.02
CA THR A 119 -15.30 19.19 -27.35
C THR A 119 -14.09 18.31 -27.61
N LYS A 120 -12.93 18.89 -27.93
CA LYS A 120 -11.72 18.09 -28.19
C LYS A 120 -10.91 17.86 -26.93
N GLU A 121 -11.10 18.74 -25.96
CA GLU A 121 -10.44 18.79 -24.67
C GLU A 121 -11.19 17.92 -23.65
N GLU A 122 -10.45 17.27 -22.76
CA GLU A 122 -11.03 16.48 -21.66
C GLU A 122 -11.38 17.41 -20.50
N VAL A 123 -12.61 17.94 -20.54
CA VAL A 123 -13.11 18.92 -19.57
C VAL A 123 -14.44 18.46 -18.99
N ALA A 124 -14.67 18.79 -17.72
CA ALA A 124 -15.91 18.49 -17.02
C ALA A 124 -16.22 19.58 -15.99
N ALA A 125 -17.50 19.77 -15.68
CA ALA A 125 -17.94 20.61 -14.57
C ALA A 125 -18.17 19.76 -13.32
N ASP A 126 -17.70 20.25 -12.17
CA ASP A 126 -18.01 19.64 -10.88
C ASP A 126 -19.47 19.95 -10.49
N ALA A 127 -20.29 18.90 -10.39
CA ALA A 127 -21.70 18.97 -10.04
C ALA A 127 -21.97 18.70 -8.54
N GLY A 128 -20.92 18.66 -7.72
CA GLY A 128 -20.97 18.46 -6.27
C GLY A 128 -20.93 17.00 -5.83
N VAL A 129 -20.83 16.80 -4.52
CA VAL A 129 -20.76 15.45 -3.89
C VAL A 129 -22.14 14.80 -3.87
N ASP A 130 -22.25 13.58 -4.40
CA ASP A 130 -23.51 12.83 -4.47
C ASP A 130 -23.85 12.15 -3.13
N GLY A 131 -24.19 12.95 -2.12
CA GLY A 131 -24.88 12.51 -0.89
C GLY A 131 -24.19 11.44 -0.04
N GLY A 132 -22.91 11.14 -0.28
CA GLY A 132 -22.15 10.10 0.43
C GLY A 132 -22.09 8.73 -0.27
N ALA A 133 -22.56 8.61 -1.52
CA ALA A 133 -22.47 7.37 -2.31
C ALA A 133 -21.15 7.20 -3.07
N ALA A 134 -20.18 8.13 -2.88
CA ALA A 134 -18.91 8.09 -3.59
C ALA A 134 -18.13 6.81 -3.26
N GLY A 135 -17.70 6.10 -4.31
CA GLY A 135 -16.79 4.95 -4.17
C GLY A 135 -15.42 5.38 -3.63
N ALA A 136 -14.58 4.43 -3.23
CA ALA A 136 -13.24 4.73 -2.70
C ALA A 136 -12.36 5.53 -3.70
N GLU A 137 -12.49 5.24 -4.99
CA GLU A 137 -11.73 5.91 -6.05
C GLU A 137 -12.20 7.36 -6.26
N GLU A 138 -13.51 7.57 -6.39
CA GLU A 138 -14.12 8.90 -6.44
C GLU A 138 -13.80 9.71 -5.17
N ALA A 139 -13.75 9.01 -4.04
CA ALA A 139 -13.41 9.58 -2.76
C ALA A 139 -11.97 10.09 -2.65
N ALA A 140 -11.07 9.56 -3.48
CA ALA A 140 -9.65 9.87 -3.52
C ALA A 140 -9.32 11.01 -4.51
N VAL A 141 -10.26 11.45 -5.34
CA VAL A 141 -10.04 12.59 -6.26
C VAL A 141 -10.21 13.91 -5.52
N HIS A 142 -9.27 14.84 -5.72
CA HIS A 142 -9.25 16.15 -5.09
C HIS A 142 -8.97 17.28 -6.08
N ILE A 143 -9.31 18.49 -5.68
CA ILE A 143 -9.08 19.71 -6.45
C ILE A 143 -7.68 20.22 -6.11
N VAL A 144 -6.88 20.43 -7.15
CA VAL A 144 -5.61 21.15 -7.11
C VAL A 144 -5.83 22.48 -7.81
N GLU A 145 -5.53 23.59 -7.14
CA GLU A 145 -5.60 24.91 -7.76
C GLU A 145 -4.45 25.04 -8.76
N ASP A 146 -4.77 25.51 -9.97
CA ASP A 146 -3.74 25.80 -10.97
C ASP A 146 -3.10 27.14 -10.62
N ASP A 147 -2.01 27.08 -9.87
CA ASP A 147 -1.17 28.22 -9.52
C ASP A 147 -0.33 28.69 -10.73
N GLY A 148 -0.69 28.35 -11.97
CA GLY A 148 -0.11 28.89 -13.20
C GLY A 148 1.39 28.61 -13.39
N ALA A 149 1.98 27.74 -12.59
CA ALA A 149 3.37 27.34 -12.67
C ALA A 149 3.45 25.83 -12.88
N LEU A 150 3.05 25.38 -14.06
CA LEU A 150 3.61 24.14 -14.60
C LEU A 150 5.14 24.39 -14.68
N PRO A 151 6.00 23.58 -14.05
CA PRO A 151 7.43 23.70 -14.28
C PRO A 151 7.66 23.53 -15.78
N ASP A 152 8.32 24.52 -16.40
CA ASP A 152 8.76 24.40 -17.78
C ASP A 152 9.45 23.04 -17.93
N GLU A 153 8.95 22.19 -18.83
CA GLU A 153 9.67 20.97 -19.18
C GLU A 153 11.07 21.39 -19.58
N ASP A 154 12.05 20.93 -18.80
CA ASP A 154 13.47 21.17 -19.00
C ASP A 154 13.85 20.59 -20.36
N THR A 155 13.65 21.39 -21.41
CA THR A 155 14.22 21.19 -22.73
C THR A 155 15.68 21.56 -22.64
N GLY A 156 16.43 20.68 -21.96
CA GLY A 156 17.87 20.69 -21.95
C GLY A 156 18.44 20.54 -23.37
N PRO A 157 19.64 21.09 -23.60
CA PRO A 157 20.23 21.31 -24.93
C PRO A 157 20.68 20.03 -25.67
#